data_AF-A0A961DKS9-F1
#
_entry.id   AF-A0A961DKS9-F1
#
_cell.length_a   1.000
_cell.length_b   1.000
_cell.length_c   1.000
_cell.angle_alpha   90.00
_cell.angle_beta   90.00
_cell.angle_gamma   90.00
#
_symmetry.space_group_name_H-M   'P 1'
#
loop_
_entity.id
_entity.type
_entity.pdbx_description
1 polymer ?
#
loop_
_entity_poly.entity_id
_entity_poly.type
_entity_poly.pdbx_seq_one_letter_code
_entity_poly.pdbx_strand_id
1 'polypeptide(L)' 'MDERLCSKVACVRDAVSTLTYVYADSMAVLGPLSARQEPHTYDLCAVHSESLSAPRGWQVLRHVALENEL' A
#
# COMPACT_ATOMS: atom_id res chain seq x y z
N MET A 1 -7.34 9.94 17.31
CA MET A 1 -6.51 9.03 16.52
C MET A 1 -7.11 9.09 15.13
N ASP A 2 -6.44 9.76 14.20
CA ASP A 2 -6.94 9.86 12.83
C ASP A 2 -6.58 8.53 12.15
N GLU A 3 -7.50 7.57 12.22
CA GLU A 3 -7.29 6.24 11.63
C GLU A 3 -7.36 6.39 10.11
N ARG A 4 -6.20 6.25 9.46
CA ARG A 4 -6.13 6.29 7.99
C ARG A 4 -6.89 5.09 7.45
N LEU A 5 -7.99 5.37 6.77
CA LEU A 5 -8.83 4.35 6.16
C LEU A 5 -8.26 3.91 4.81
N CYS A 6 -8.60 2.68 4.42
CA CYS A 6 -8.26 2.16 3.11
C CYS A 6 -8.84 3.02 1.98
N SER A 7 -8.01 3.35 0.98
CA SER A 7 -8.39 4.15 -0.19
C SER A 7 -9.32 3.43 -1.17
N LYS A 8 -9.61 2.13 -0.98
CA LYS A 8 -10.59 1.42 -1.80
C LYS A 8 -11.99 1.91 -1.49
N VAL A 9 -12.73 2.27 -2.54
CA VAL A 9 -14.14 2.71 -2.44
C VAL A 9 -14.96 1.71 -1.64
N ALA A 10 -15.77 2.22 -0.70
CA ALA A 10 -16.60 1.45 0.23
C ALA A 10 -15.84 0.55 1.24
N CYS A 11 -14.51 0.59 1.27
CA CYS A 11 -13.76 -0.02 2.36
C CYS A 11 -13.68 0.94 3.54
N VAL A 12 -13.97 0.43 4.74
CA VAL A 12 -13.91 1.19 6.01
C VAL A 12 -12.88 0.61 6.98
N ARG A 13 -11.99 -0.26 6.48
CA ARG A 13 -10.94 -0.89 7.30
C ARG A 13 -9.73 0.03 7.39
N ASP A 14 -9.01 -0.09 8.50
CA ASP A 14 -7.78 0.66 8.72
C ASP A 14 -6.71 0.23 7.74
N ALA A 15 -5.98 1.21 7.24
CA ALA A 15 -4.85 0.97 6.38
C ALA A 15 -3.63 0.55 7.19
N VAL A 16 -2.89 -0.41 6.65
CA VAL A 16 -1.65 -0.95 7.25
C VAL A 16 -0.46 -0.84 6.30
N SER A 17 -0.73 -0.46 5.04
CA SER A 17 0.26 -0.38 3.97
C SER A 17 -0.03 0.80 3.08
N THR A 18 1.01 1.31 2.42
CA THR A 18 0.91 2.35 1.40
C THR A 18 1.43 1.79 0.07
N LEU A 19 0.63 1.99 -0.98
CA LEU A 19 0.91 1.60 -2.36
C LEU A 19 1.29 2.83 -3.17
N THR A 20 2.39 2.72 -3.92
CA THR A 20 2.87 3.73 -4.86
C THR A 20 3.05 3.11 -6.24
N TYR A 21 2.58 3.80 -7.28
CA TYR A 21 2.84 3.43 -8.66
C TYR A 21 3.99 4.26 -9.24
N VAL A 22 5.05 3.58 -9.65
CA VAL A 22 6.18 4.15 -10.38
C VAL A 22 5.96 3.84 -11.86
N TYR A 23 5.22 4.72 -12.52
CA TYR A 23 4.82 4.53 -13.94
C TYR A 23 6.00 4.44 -14.90
N ALA A 24 7.07 5.22 -14.67
CA ALA A 24 8.27 5.22 -15.51
C ALA A 24 8.91 3.82 -15.60
N ASP A 25 8.87 3.08 -14.50
CA ASP A 25 9.45 1.74 -14.40
C ASP A 25 8.41 0.62 -14.50
N SER A 26 7.15 0.96 -14.80
CA SER A 26 6.02 0.02 -14.78
C SER A 26 5.99 -0.81 -13.49
N MET A 27 6.06 -0.14 -12.34
CA MET A 27 6.22 -0.79 -11.04
C MET A 27 5.17 -0.34 -10.03
N ALA A 28 4.70 -1.28 -9.22
CA ALA A 28 3.84 -1.06 -8.07
C ALA A 28 4.61 -1.44 -6.80
N VAL A 29 4.87 -0.47 -5.93
CA VAL A 29 5.59 -0.67 -4.67
C VAL A 29 4.59 -0.61 -3.53
N LEU A 30 4.48 -1.70 -2.80
CA LEU A 30 3.69 -1.79 -1.58
C LEU A 30 4.65 -1.85 -0.38
N GLY A 31 4.53 -0.91 0.54
CA GLY A 31 5.33 -0.88 1.76
C GLY A 31 4.49 -0.66 3.02
N PRO A 32 5.13 -0.55 4.19
CA PRO A 32 4.47 -0.17 5.44
C PRO A 32 3.67 1.12 5.29
N LEU A 33 2.63 1.30 6.11
CA LEU A 33 1.84 2.54 6.10
C LEU A 33 2.77 3.75 6.29
N SER A 34 2.73 4.68 5.34
CA SER A 34 3.53 5.91 5.42
C SER A 34 3.17 6.68 6.70
N ALA A 35 4.19 7.21 7.38
CA ALA A 35 4.00 7.97 8.63
C ALA A 35 3.08 9.20 8.47
N ARG A 36 2.99 9.75 7.25
CA ARG A 36 2.12 10.87 6.89
C ARG A 36 1.35 10.57 5.62
N GLN A 37 0.23 11.27 5.43
CA GLN A 37 -0.49 11.23 4.16
C GLN A 37 0.38 11.79 3.04
N GLU A 38 0.57 10.98 2.00
CA GLU A 38 1.38 11.34 0.84
C GLU A 38 0.49 11.50 -0.38
N PRO A 39 0.58 12.63 -1.09
CA PRO A 39 -0.12 12.78 -2.36
C PRO A 39 0.40 11.74 -3.35
N HIS A 40 -0.49 11.18 -4.17
CA HIS A 40 -0.19 10.14 -5.17
C HIS A 40 0.10 8.74 -4.62
N THR A 41 -0.26 8.48 -3.36
CA THR A 41 -0.21 7.14 -2.78
C THR A 41 -1.61 6.63 -2.44
N TYR A 42 -1.73 5.30 -2.28
CA TYR A 42 -2.98 4.67 -1.86
C TYR A 42 -2.73 3.86 -0.59
N ASP A 43 -3.48 4.15 0.46
CA ASP A 43 -3.39 3.39 1.70
C ASP A 43 -4.31 2.17 1.63
N LEU A 44 -3.78 0.98 1.91
CA LEU A 44 -4.50 -0.28 1.79
C LEU A 44 -4.56 -1.00 3.13
N CYS A 45 -5.73 -1.54 3.46
CA CYS A 45 -5.88 -2.49 4.55
C CYS A 45 -5.25 -3.84 4.17
N ALA A 46 -4.99 -4.70 5.16
CA ALA A 46 -4.29 -5.98 4.98
C ALA A 46 -4.89 -6.82 3.83
N VAL A 47 -6.21 -6.91 3.77
CA VAL A 47 -6.91 -7.68 2.73
C VAL A 47 -6.71 -7.09 1.34
N HIS A 48 -6.82 -5.76 1.18
CA HIS A 48 -6.65 -5.14 -0.13
C HIS A 48 -5.19 -5.08 -0.56
N SER A 49 -4.26 -5.01 0.39
CA SER A 49 -2.83 -5.10 0.09
C SER A 49 -2.46 -6.49 -0.40
N GLU A 50 -3.00 -7.54 0.20
CA GLU A 50 -2.80 -8.94 -0.24
C GLU A 50 -3.45 -9.22 -1.60
N SER A 51 -4.69 -8.77 -1.79
CA SER A 51 -5.44 -8.99 -3.03
C SER A 51 -5.03 -8.05 -4.17
N LEU A 52 -4.02 -7.19 -3.98
CA LEU A 52 -3.59 -6.22 -4.98
C LEU A 52 -2.95 -6.92 -6.18
N SER A 53 -3.46 -6.58 -7.36
CA SER A 53 -2.90 -6.99 -8.66
C SER A 53 -2.43 -5.75 -9.42
N ALA A 54 -1.22 -5.81 -9.98
CA ALA A 54 -0.74 -4.77 -10.89
C ALA A 54 -1.16 -5.05 -12.34
N PRO A 55 -1.11 -4.04 -13.23
CA PRO A 55 -1.34 -4.25 -14.66
C PRO A 55 -0.38 -5.28 -15.26
N ARG A 56 -0.77 -5.89 -16.40
CA ARG A 56 0.07 -6.87 -17.08
C ARG A 56 1.42 -6.26 -17.48
N GLY A 57 2.51 -6.98 -17.18
CA GLY A 57 3.87 -6.53 -17.46
C GLY A 57 4.46 -5.60 -16.40
N TRP A 58 3.72 -5.29 -15.33
CA TRP A 58 4.25 -4.49 -14.23
C TRP A 58 4.92 -5.37 -13.16
N GLN A 59 5.97 -4.83 -12.56
CA GLN A 59 6.62 -5.45 -11.41
C GLN A 59 5.90 -5.04 -10.11
N VAL A 60 5.66 -6.00 -9.21
CA VAL A 60 5.13 -5.72 -7.87
C VAL A 60 6.25 -5.94 -6.86
N LEU A 61 6.67 -4.88 -6.18
CA LEU A 61 7.58 -4.96 -5.04
C LEU A 61 6.78 -4.85 -3.76
N ARG A 62 6.98 -5.80 -2.84
CA ARG A 62 6.35 -5.81 -1.52
C ARG A 62 7.44 -5.74 -0.47
N HIS A 63 7.53 -4.60 0.21
CA HIS A 63 8.38 -4.46 1.39
C HIS A 63 7.64 -5.06 2.57
N VAL A 64 8.10 -6.23 3.01
CA VAL A 64 7.74 -6.74 4.33
C VAL A 64 8.52 -5.91 5.35
N ALA A 65 7.82 -5.27 6.29
CA ALA A 65 8.48 -4.83 7.50
C ALA A 65 8.96 -6.10 8.19
N LEU A 66 10.27 -6.34 8.20
CA LEU A 66 10.84 -7.25 9.18
C LEU A 66 10.66 -6.51 10.51
N GLU A 67 9.59 -6.85 11.24
CA GLU A 67 9.46 -6.43 12.63
C GLU A 67 10.69 -6.98 13.34
N ASN A 68 11.65 -6.10 13.62
CA ASN A 68 12.86 -6.46 14.32
C ASN A 68 12.45 -6.63 15.79
N GLU A 69 12.03 -7.84 16.16
CA GLU A 69 11.76 -8.24 17.53
C GLU A 69 13.02 -7.97 18.38
N LEU A 70 12.99 -6.88 19.15
CA LEU A 70 13.93 -6.56 20.23
C LEU A 70 13.14 -6.31 21.51
#